data_AF-A0A6B3EBZ6-F1
#
_entry.id   AF-A0A6B3EBZ6-F1
#
_cell.length_a   1.000
_cell.length_b   1.000
_cell.length_c   1.000
_cell.angle_alpha   90.00
_cell.angle_beta   90.00
_cell.angle_gamma   90.00
#
_symmetry.space_group_name_H-M   'P 1'
#
loop_
_entity.id
_entity.type
_entity.pdbx_description
1 polymer ?
#
loop_
_entity_poly.entity_id
_entity_poly.type
_entity_poly.pdbx_seq_one_letter_code
_entity_poly.pdbx_strand_id
1 'polypeptide(L)'
;MGDVLTGFHAAWEFESDSVLIRYERGIRTPKLFQALGERRIPLAALAGVTLTPGRRGTVVLRADPRPGADPLMEAADGQLKEGCDPYRLVLPAERATLAEYYADELRGRLTETGPADRHLVAAPEPPLRFKAYDGKASFDGTTVRFRWSWTGASSEKWKAGDQSFPVGDLGGVEWRSPEVFEGHLRLLPREAGTASGAAAPPQPDQDPAAVVFGLGYGPVHESLPFAAAVLAAVRAA
;
A
#
# COMPACT_ATOMS: atom_id res chain seq x y z
N MET A 1 -11.75 -8.11 -25.99
CA MET A 1 -10.33 -8.44 -25.81
C MET A 1 -9.65 -7.09 -25.65
N GLY A 2 -9.18 -6.77 -24.45
CA GLY A 2 -8.59 -5.47 -24.15
C GLY A 2 -7.23 -5.33 -24.84
N ASP A 3 -6.86 -4.09 -25.13
CA ASP A 3 -5.54 -3.78 -25.64
C ASP A 3 -4.49 -3.95 -24.53
N VAL A 4 -3.32 -4.49 -24.86
CA VAL A 4 -2.27 -4.80 -23.86
C VAL A 4 -0.98 -4.03 -24.15
N LEU A 5 -0.51 -3.30 -23.15
CA LEU A 5 0.78 -2.62 -23.15
C LEU A 5 1.74 -3.28 -22.16
N THR A 6 2.70 -4.04 -22.68
CA THR A 6 3.74 -4.70 -21.89
C THR A 6 4.95 -3.79 -21.71
N GLY A 7 5.37 -3.63 -20.46
CA GLY A 7 6.58 -2.92 -20.07
C GLY A 7 7.50 -3.78 -19.21
N PHE A 8 8.45 -3.14 -18.54
CA PHE A 8 9.30 -3.80 -17.57
C PHE A 8 8.51 -4.07 -16.29
N HIS A 9 8.55 -5.33 -15.82
CA HIS A 9 7.94 -5.78 -14.57
C HIS A 9 6.42 -5.76 -14.50
N ALA A 10 5.71 -5.25 -15.53
CA ALA A 10 4.26 -5.25 -15.57
C ALA A 10 3.72 -5.18 -17.01
N ALA A 11 2.47 -5.61 -17.18
CA ALA A 11 1.67 -5.37 -18.37
C ALA A 11 0.33 -4.75 -17.96
N TRP A 12 -0.13 -3.78 -18.73
CA TRP A 12 -1.42 -3.12 -18.54
C TRP A 12 -2.39 -3.58 -19.62
N GLU A 13 -3.55 -4.05 -19.22
CA GLU A 13 -4.68 -4.34 -20.11
C GLU A 13 -5.74 -3.25 -19.91
N PHE A 14 -6.09 -2.56 -21.00
CA PHE A 14 -7.05 -1.47 -20.99
C PHE A 14 -8.44 -2.04 -21.30
N GLU A 15 -9.31 -2.03 -20.30
CA GLU A 15 -10.71 -2.44 -20.44
C GLU A 15 -11.62 -1.21 -20.58
N SER A 16 -12.94 -1.41 -20.69
CA SER A 16 -13.94 -0.34 -20.86
C SER A 16 -14.21 0.51 -19.61
N ASP A 17 -13.91 -0.02 -18.42
CA ASP A 17 -14.20 0.64 -17.14
C ASP A 17 -13.02 0.60 -16.16
N SER A 18 -11.90 0.00 -16.57
CA SER A 18 -10.75 -0.24 -15.70
C SER A 18 -9.46 -0.47 -16.48
N VAL A 19 -8.35 -0.42 -15.75
CA VAL A 19 -7.03 -0.88 -16.19
C VAL A 19 -6.65 -2.07 -15.33
N LEU A 20 -6.41 -3.23 -15.95
CA LEU A 20 -5.85 -4.40 -15.26
C LEU A 20 -4.32 -4.36 -15.35
N ILE A 21 -3.67 -4.20 -14.20
CA ILE A 21 -2.21 -4.22 -14.07
C ILE A 21 -1.80 -5.61 -13.63
N ARG A 22 -1.06 -6.34 -14.49
CA ARG A 22 -0.47 -7.64 -14.17
C ARG A 22 1.01 -7.45 -13.91
N TYR A 23 1.49 -7.83 -12.73
CA TYR A 23 2.91 -7.74 -12.40
C TYR A 23 3.66 -9.00 -12.80
N GLU A 24 4.81 -8.83 -13.44
CA GLU A 24 5.67 -9.95 -13.82
C GLU A 24 6.42 -10.51 -12.61
N ARG A 25 6.71 -11.81 -12.63
CA ARG A 25 7.55 -12.44 -11.61
C ARG A 25 8.99 -12.51 -12.12
N GLY A 26 9.96 -12.19 -11.25
CA GLY A 26 11.38 -12.28 -11.63
C GLY A 26 12.33 -11.76 -10.57
N ILE A 27 13.60 -12.18 -10.66
CA ILE A 27 14.65 -11.86 -9.67
C ILE A 27 14.91 -10.34 -9.56
N ARG A 28 14.65 -9.58 -10.63
CA ARG A 28 14.82 -8.12 -10.67
C ARG A 28 13.53 -7.34 -10.44
N THR A 29 12.39 -8.03 -10.33
CA THR A 29 11.11 -7.37 -10.07
C THR A 29 11.01 -7.02 -8.59
N PRO A 30 10.59 -5.79 -8.22
CA PRO A 30 10.30 -5.43 -6.83
C PRO A 30 9.43 -6.49 -6.16
N LYS A 31 9.82 -6.94 -4.96
CA LYS A 31 9.06 -7.96 -4.23
C LYS A 31 7.62 -7.53 -3.93
N LEU A 32 7.36 -6.22 -3.81
CA LEU A 32 6.01 -5.70 -3.62
C LEU A 32 5.09 -6.08 -4.80
N PHE A 33 5.58 -6.00 -6.03
CA PHE A 33 4.81 -6.38 -7.21
C PHE A 33 4.50 -7.89 -7.23
N GLN A 34 5.42 -8.72 -6.76
CA GLN A 34 5.19 -10.15 -6.60
C GLN A 34 4.11 -10.44 -5.54
N ALA A 35 4.12 -9.69 -4.43
CA ALA A 35 3.12 -9.81 -3.39
C ALA A 35 1.73 -9.32 -3.85
N LEU A 36 1.68 -8.31 -4.72
CA LEU A 36 0.44 -7.79 -5.29
C LEU A 36 -0.13 -8.69 -6.41
N GLY A 37 0.72 -9.32 -7.23
CA GLY A 37 0.31 -10.22 -8.30
C GLY A 37 -0.35 -9.50 -9.48
N GLU A 38 -1.62 -9.16 -9.35
CA GLU A 38 -2.37 -8.36 -10.32
C GLU A 38 -3.36 -7.43 -9.61
N ARG A 39 -3.72 -6.32 -10.27
CA ARG A 39 -4.63 -5.32 -9.71
C ARG A 39 -5.54 -4.78 -10.79
N ARG A 40 -6.85 -4.90 -10.58
CA ARG A 40 -7.86 -4.23 -11.39
C ARG A 40 -8.12 -2.84 -10.81
N ILE A 41 -7.86 -1.80 -11.60
CA ILE A 41 -8.01 -0.41 -11.20
C ILE A 41 -9.22 0.18 -11.95
N PRO A 42 -10.36 0.42 -11.29
CA PRO A 42 -11.48 1.12 -11.92
C PRO A 42 -11.05 2.50 -12.41
N LEU A 43 -11.52 2.94 -13.58
CA LEU A 43 -11.24 4.29 -14.07
C LEU A 43 -11.75 5.37 -13.10
N ALA A 44 -12.83 5.09 -12.38
CA ALA A 44 -13.34 5.96 -11.33
C ALA A 44 -12.37 6.16 -10.15
N ALA A 45 -11.36 5.29 -10.01
CA ALA A 45 -10.30 5.40 -9.01
C ALA A 45 -9.12 6.27 -9.47
N LEU A 46 -9.09 6.70 -10.74
CA LEU A 46 -7.98 7.44 -11.33
C LEU A 46 -8.35 8.92 -11.50
N ALA A 47 -7.41 9.80 -11.14
CA ALA A 47 -7.49 11.24 -11.30
C ALA A 47 -6.77 11.71 -12.58
N GLY A 48 -5.81 10.94 -13.08
CA GLY A 48 -4.98 11.35 -14.20
C GLY A 48 -4.09 10.25 -14.74
N VAL A 49 -3.44 10.55 -15.85
CA VAL A 49 -2.39 9.72 -16.45
C VAL A 49 -1.29 10.62 -17.00
N THR A 50 -0.06 10.33 -16.62
CA THR A 50 1.14 11.06 -17.06
C THR A 50 2.07 10.15 -17.87
N LEU A 51 2.70 10.72 -18.89
CA LEU A 51 3.77 10.08 -19.64
C LEU A 51 5.01 10.95 -19.48
N THR A 52 6.08 10.38 -18.94
CA THR A 52 7.32 11.12 -18.67
C THR A 52 8.55 10.36 -19.17
N PRO A 53 9.65 11.07 -19.48
CA PRO A 53 10.94 10.42 -19.73
C PRO A 53 11.40 9.61 -18.50
N GLY A 54 11.82 8.38 -18.73
CA GLY A 54 12.40 7.49 -17.72
C GLY A 54 13.93 7.49 -17.72
N ARG A 55 14.52 6.54 -16.99
CA ARG A 55 15.98 6.36 -16.94
C ARG A 55 16.47 5.52 -18.12
N ARG A 56 17.71 5.73 -18.57
CA ARG A 56 18.37 4.89 -19.59
C ARG A 56 17.57 4.75 -20.90
N GLY A 57 16.98 5.84 -21.38
CA GLY A 57 16.20 5.82 -22.62
C GLY A 57 14.89 5.04 -22.52
N THR A 58 14.26 5.05 -21.35
CA THR A 58 12.91 4.51 -21.16
C THR A 58 11.88 5.65 -21.13
N VAL A 59 10.62 5.31 -21.27
CA VAL A 59 9.48 6.19 -20.96
C VAL A 59 8.64 5.56 -19.86
N VAL A 60 7.94 6.38 -19.09
CA VAL A 60 7.13 5.92 -17.95
C VAL A 60 5.71 6.41 -18.14
N LEU A 61 4.79 5.47 -18.32
CA LEU A 61 3.36 5.71 -18.23
C LEU A 61 2.95 5.52 -16.75
N ARG A 62 2.37 6.54 -16.14
CA ARG A 62 1.91 6.48 -14.75
C ARG A 62 0.44 6.86 -14.67
N ALA A 63 -0.35 6.04 -13.98
CA ALA A 63 -1.72 6.36 -13.63
C ALA A 63 -1.75 6.98 -12.23
N ASP A 64 -2.52 8.04 -12.05
CA ASP A 64 -2.56 8.80 -10.80
C ASP A 64 -3.85 8.40 -10.05
N PRO A 65 -3.79 7.59 -8.98
CA PRO A 65 -4.98 7.25 -8.21
C PRO A 65 -5.51 8.48 -7.48
N ARG A 66 -6.84 8.59 -7.38
CA ARG A 66 -7.51 9.60 -6.55
C ARG A 66 -7.15 9.36 -5.07
N PRO A 67 -6.96 10.42 -4.28
CA PRO A 67 -6.80 10.28 -2.83
C PRO A 67 -7.96 9.47 -2.23
N GLY A 68 -7.65 8.48 -1.40
CA GLY A 68 -8.65 7.63 -0.75
C GLY A 68 -9.29 6.55 -1.65
N ALA A 69 -8.89 6.42 -2.92
CA ALA A 69 -9.44 5.40 -3.81
C ALA A 69 -8.73 4.04 -3.69
N ASP A 70 -7.45 4.04 -3.32
CA ASP A 70 -6.64 2.83 -3.19
C ASP A 70 -6.07 2.70 -1.76
N PRO A 71 -6.47 1.67 -0.99
CA PRO A 71 -6.00 1.49 0.38
C PRO A 71 -4.49 1.27 0.46
N LEU A 72 -3.86 0.70 -0.58
CA LEU A 72 -2.41 0.51 -0.61
C LEU A 72 -1.67 1.85 -0.73
N MET A 73 -2.17 2.75 -1.57
CA MET A 73 -1.55 4.06 -1.78
C MET A 73 -1.85 5.01 -0.63
N GLU A 74 -3.04 4.89 -0.03
CA GLU A 74 -3.41 5.63 1.18
C GLU A 74 -2.54 5.20 2.37
N ALA A 75 -2.39 3.89 2.62
CA ALA A 75 -1.52 3.39 3.68
C ALA A 75 -0.03 3.74 3.45
N ALA A 76 0.41 3.82 2.19
CA ALA A 76 1.77 4.21 1.85
C ALA A 76 2.07 5.68 2.14
N ASP A 77 1.06 6.54 2.11
CA ASP A 77 1.15 7.98 2.36
C ASP A 77 2.35 8.67 1.67
N GLY A 78 2.55 8.36 0.39
CA GLY A 78 3.65 8.92 -0.41
C GLY A 78 5.07 8.45 -0.05
N GLN A 79 5.24 7.55 0.91
CA GLN A 79 6.56 7.06 1.36
C GLN A 79 7.13 5.94 0.48
N LEU A 80 6.38 5.46 -0.53
CA LEU A 80 6.87 4.46 -1.48
C LEU A 80 7.93 5.05 -2.40
N LYS A 81 9.06 4.33 -2.54
CA LYS A 81 10.04 4.63 -3.57
C LYS A 81 9.42 4.51 -4.96
N GLU A 82 9.86 5.35 -5.88
CA GLU A 82 9.43 5.37 -7.28
C GLU A 82 9.48 3.98 -7.96
N GLY A 83 10.52 3.19 -7.67
CA GLY A 83 10.70 1.84 -8.22
C GLY A 83 9.71 0.80 -7.67
N CYS A 84 8.98 1.11 -6.61
CA CYS A 84 7.96 0.28 -6.00
C CYS A 84 6.54 0.83 -6.23
N ASP A 85 6.38 1.91 -7.00
CA ASP A 85 5.05 2.46 -7.31
C ASP A 85 4.28 1.49 -8.22
N PRO A 86 3.16 0.90 -7.74
CA PRO A 86 2.37 -0.09 -8.48
C PRO A 86 1.63 0.49 -9.70
N TYR A 87 1.58 1.81 -9.84
CA TYR A 87 0.93 2.52 -10.94
C TYR A 87 1.91 3.02 -12.01
N ARG A 88 3.18 2.62 -11.96
CA ARG A 88 4.19 2.98 -12.96
C ARG A 88 4.47 1.82 -13.90
N LEU A 89 4.25 2.04 -15.20
CA LEU A 89 4.66 1.15 -16.28
C LEU A 89 5.87 1.75 -16.99
N VAL A 90 7.04 1.15 -16.77
CA VAL A 90 8.27 1.55 -17.46
C VAL A 90 8.35 0.82 -18.79
N LEU A 91 8.59 1.55 -19.88
CA LEU A 91 8.57 1.04 -21.24
C LEU A 91 9.88 1.39 -21.96
N PRO A 92 10.36 0.55 -22.90
CA PRO A 92 11.49 0.92 -23.73
C PRO A 92 11.10 2.05 -24.70
N ALA A 93 12.05 2.88 -25.14
CA ALA A 93 11.77 4.09 -25.93
C ALA A 93 10.99 3.82 -27.22
N GLU A 94 11.16 2.64 -27.83
CA GLU A 94 10.48 2.26 -29.07
C GLU A 94 8.95 2.15 -28.87
N ARG A 95 8.48 2.01 -27.62
CA ARG A 95 7.07 1.99 -27.27
C ARG A 95 6.50 3.38 -26.92
N ALA A 96 7.27 4.46 -27.04
CA ALA A 96 6.84 5.80 -26.64
C ALA A 96 5.54 6.26 -27.34
N THR A 97 5.44 6.13 -28.66
CA THR A 97 4.24 6.51 -29.42
C THR A 97 3.01 5.69 -29.00
N LEU A 98 3.19 4.40 -28.71
CA LEU A 98 2.11 3.55 -28.24
C LEU A 98 1.68 3.92 -26.80
N ALA A 99 2.65 4.27 -25.94
CA ALA A 99 2.38 4.73 -24.59
C ALA A 99 1.62 6.07 -24.59
N GLU A 100 1.97 6.98 -25.50
CA GLU A 100 1.29 8.26 -25.70
C GLU A 100 -0.16 8.07 -26.15
N TYR A 101 -0.39 7.20 -27.13
CA TYR A 101 -1.75 6.81 -27.56
C TYR A 101 -2.61 6.33 -26.38
N TYR A 102 -2.12 5.37 -25.59
CA TYR A 102 -2.89 4.86 -24.45
C TYR A 102 -3.06 5.88 -23.32
N ALA A 103 -2.09 6.79 -23.14
CA ALA A 103 -2.23 7.89 -22.20
C ALA A 103 -3.38 8.82 -22.59
N ASP A 104 -3.48 9.19 -23.87
CA ASP A 104 -4.55 10.05 -24.38
C ASP A 104 -5.92 9.37 -24.35
N GLU A 105 -6.00 8.10 -24.76
CA GLU A 105 -7.21 7.29 -24.64
C GLU A 105 -7.71 7.21 -23.19
N LEU A 106 -6.81 6.96 -22.23
CA LEU A 106 -7.19 6.96 -20.82
C LEU A 106 -7.65 8.33 -20.36
N ARG A 107 -6.89 9.41 -20.65
CA ARG A 107 -7.27 10.78 -20.27
C ARG A 107 -8.65 11.16 -20.78
N GLY A 108 -9.00 10.80 -22.01
CA GLY A 108 -10.32 11.06 -22.59
C GLY A 108 -11.47 10.33 -21.88
N ARG A 109 -11.17 9.31 -21.07
CA ARG A 109 -12.15 8.47 -20.38
C ARG A 109 -12.22 8.73 -18.87
N LEU A 110 -11.28 9.48 -18.30
CA LEU A 110 -11.31 9.84 -16.88
C LEU A 110 -12.29 11.00 -16.67
N THR A 111 -13.38 10.73 -15.96
CA THR A 111 -14.45 11.71 -15.66
C THR A 111 -14.44 12.20 -14.23
N GLU A 112 -13.83 11.43 -13.33
CA GLU A 112 -13.85 11.68 -11.90
C GLU A 112 -12.76 12.67 -11.48
N THR A 113 -13.07 13.52 -10.50
CA THR A 113 -12.12 14.49 -9.94
C THR A 113 -12.19 14.50 -8.42
N GLY A 114 -11.11 14.96 -7.77
CA GLY A 114 -11.04 15.06 -6.31
C GLY A 114 -10.86 13.72 -5.58
N PRO A 115 -10.92 13.72 -4.24
CA PRO A 115 -10.81 12.51 -3.43
C PRO A 115 -11.97 11.55 -3.70
N ALA A 116 -11.76 10.26 -3.46
CA ALA A 116 -12.83 9.26 -3.47
C ALA A 116 -13.40 9.09 -2.06
N ASP A 117 -14.73 8.95 -1.97
CA ASP A 117 -15.44 8.77 -0.69
C ASP A 117 -15.22 7.38 -0.07
N ARG A 118 -14.76 6.43 -0.88
CA ARG A 118 -14.46 5.06 -0.47
C ARG A 118 -13.28 4.49 -1.24
N HIS A 119 -12.70 3.41 -0.72
CA HIS A 119 -11.78 2.58 -1.49
C HIS A 119 -12.52 1.95 -2.67
N LEU A 120 -12.00 2.18 -3.87
CA LEU A 120 -12.49 1.63 -5.14
C LEU A 120 -11.60 0.51 -5.66
N VAL A 121 -10.32 0.50 -5.27
CA VAL A 121 -9.38 -0.55 -5.60
C VAL A 121 -9.38 -1.62 -4.50
N ALA A 122 -9.38 -2.88 -4.90
CA ALA A 122 -9.34 -4.01 -3.97
C ALA A 122 -8.07 -3.96 -3.10
N ALA A 123 -8.25 -4.17 -1.79
CA ALA A 123 -7.16 -4.33 -0.86
C ALA A 123 -6.52 -5.72 -1.00
N PRO A 124 -5.24 -5.89 -0.60
CA PRO A 124 -4.66 -7.22 -0.44
C PRO A 124 -5.47 -8.10 0.51
N GLU A 125 -5.70 -9.35 0.13
CA GLU A 125 -6.60 -10.24 0.88
C GLU A 125 -5.90 -10.87 2.11
N PRO A 126 -6.56 -10.92 3.28
CA PRO A 126 -6.12 -11.73 4.41
C PRO A 126 -6.23 -13.24 4.10
N PRO A 127 -5.47 -14.11 4.81
CA PRO A 127 -4.64 -13.80 5.97
C PRO A 127 -3.27 -13.22 5.59
N LEU A 128 -2.87 -12.15 6.29
CA LEU A 128 -1.57 -11.50 6.12
C LEU A 128 -0.75 -11.58 7.39
N ARG A 129 0.57 -11.68 7.26
CA ARG A 129 1.50 -11.67 8.37
C ARG A 129 2.86 -11.15 7.93
N PHE A 130 3.59 -10.56 8.86
CA PHE A 130 5.00 -10.24 8.66
C PHE A 130 5.76 -10.28 9.98
N LYS A 131 7.08 -10.41 9.88
CA LYS A 131 7.98 -10.34 11.04
C LYS A 131 8.52 -8.91 11.18
N ALA A 132 8.22 -8.28 12.31
CA ALA A 132 8.82 -7.03 12.74
C ALA A 132 10.10 -7.29 13.55
N TYR A 133 10.83 -6.24 13.93
CA TYR A 133 12.03 -6.38 14.74
C TYR A 133 11.68 -6.85 16.16
N ASP A 134 10.65 -6.25 16.73
CA ASP A 134 10.18 -6.46 18.10
C ASP A 134 9.05 -7.49 18.23
N GLY A 135 8.54 -8.03 17.11
CA GLY A 135 7.43 -8.96 17.16
C GLY A 135 7.01 -9.54 15.82
N LYS A 136 5.82 -10.14 15.81
CA LYS A 136 5.12 -10.61 14.61
C LYS A 136 3.74 -9.98 14.58
N ALA A 137 3.38 -9.48 13.41
CA ALA A 137 2.03 -9.00 13.13
C ALA A 137 1.27 -10.02 12.29
N SER A 138 -0.02 -10.20 12.59
CA SER A 138 -0.93 -11.04 11.81
C SER A 138 -2.31 -10.39 11.73
N PHE A 139 -2.98 -10.57 10.59
CA PHE A 139 -4.30 -10.05 10.33
C PHE A 139 -5.13 -11.11 9.59
N ASP A 140 -6.31 -11.41 10.12
CA ASP A 140 -7.22 -12.44 9.59
C ASP A 140 -8.42 -11.87 8.84
N GLY A 141 -8.48 -10.54 8.65
CA GLY A 141 -9.62 -9.83 8.07
C GLY A 141 -10.53 -9.17 9.11
N THR A 142 -10.46 -9.59 10.38
CA THR A 142 -11.32 -9.10 11.46
C THR A 142 -10.55 -8.61 12.67
N THR A 143 -9.36 -9.14 12.91
CA THR A 143 -8.55 -8.86 14.09
C THR A 143 -7.07 -8.78 13.72
N VAL A 144 -6.41 -7.70 14.15
CA VAL A 144 -4.95 -7.58 14.11
C VAL A 144 -4.38 -8.14 15.42
N ARG A 145 -3.33 -8.97 15.34
CA ARG A 145 -2.64 -9.49 16.51
C ARG A 145 -1.15 -9.22 16.44
N PHE A 146 -0.59 -8.79 17.57
CA PHE A 146 0.85 -8.64 17.77
C PHE A 146 1.35 -9.63 18.80
N ARG A 147 2.42 -10.36 18.43
CA ARG A 147 3.10 -11.29 19.32
C ARG A 147 4.55 -10.85 19.50
N TRP A 148 4.96 -10.67 20.75
CA TRP A 148 6.24 -10.04 21.06
C TRP A 148 7.44 -10.97 20.95
N SER A 149 8.56 -10.40 20.51
CA SER A 149 9.86 -11.06 20.41
C SER A 149 10.62 -10.92 21.72
N TRP A 150 11.12 -12.03 22.25
CA TRP A 150 11.82 -12.07 23.54
C TRP A 150 13.17 -11.34 23.53
N THR A 151 13.76 -11.15 22.34
CA THR A 151 15.01 -10.42 22.16
C THR A 151 14.83 -9.02 21.59
N GLY A 152 13.62 -8.64 21.19
CA GLY A 152 13.38 -7.40 20.42
C GLY A 152 12.37 -6.45 21.04
N ALA A 153 11.38 -6.96 21.78
CA ALA A 153 10.37 -6.11 22.40
C ALA A 153 10.90 -5.43 23.67
N SER A 154 10.45 -4.20 23.88
CA SER A 154 10.69 -3.42 25.09
C SER A 154 10.02 -4.08 26.32
N SER A 155 10.44 -3.63 27.51
CA SER A 155 9.83 -4.09 28.76
C SER A 155 8.36 -3.73 28.86
N GLU A 156 7.98 -2.59 28.29
CA GLU A 156 6.62 -2.06 28.20
C GLU A 156 5.72 -3.02 27.41
N LYS A 157 6.15 -3.42 26.21
CA LYS A 157 5.43 -4.40 25.37
C LYS A 157 5.35 -5.78 26.03
N TRP A 158 6.45 -6.24 26.63
CA TRP A 158 6.47 -7.51 27.36
C TRP A 158 5.47 -7.54 28.52
N LYS A 159 5.37 -6.44 29.28
CA LYS A 159 4.39 -6.31 30.37
C LYS A 159 2.95 -6.26 29.85
N ALA A 160 2.72 -5.65 28.69
CA ALA A 160 1.40 -5.61 28.06
C ALA A 160 0.93 -6.99 27.56
N GLY A 161 1.86 -7.91 27.28
CA GLY A 161 1.55 -9.22 26.71
C GLY A 161 1.13 -9.14 25.25
N ASP A 162 0.89 -10.30 24.62
CA ASP A 162 0.43 -10.36 23.22
C ASP A 162 -0.87 -9.55 23.05
N GLN A 163 -0.93 -8.73 22.00
CA GLN A 163 -2.03 -7.81 21.77
C GLN A 163 -2.98 -8.31 20.69
N SER A 164 -4.27 -7.95 20.82
CA SER A 164 -5.33 -8.29 19.88
C SER A 164 -6.26 -7.10 19.71
N PHE A 165 -6.45 -6.65 18.47
CA PHE A 165 -7.21 -5.46 18.12
C PHE A 165 -8.31 -5.83 17.10
N PRO A 166 -9.58 -5.92 17.54
CA PRO A 166 -10.71 -6.03 16.62
C PRO A 166 -10.77 -4.82 15.69
N VAL A 167 -11.07 -5.04 14.41
CA VAL A 167 -11.14 -3.95 13.42
C VAL A 167 -12.18 -2.88 13.80
N GLY A 168 -13.27 -3.26 14.47
CA GLY A 168 -14.30 -2.33 14.94
C GLY A 168 -13.82 -1.34 16.02
N ASP A 169 -12.69 -1.62 16.66
CA ASP A 169 -12.08 -0.75 17.69
C ASP A 169 -11.00 0.17 17.10
N LEU A 170 -10.69 0.01 15.81
CA LEU A 170 -9.65 0.76 15.11
C LEU A 170 -10.24 1.94 14.33
N GLY A 171 -9.54 3.07 14.37
CA GLY A 171 -9.79 4.26 13.56
C GLY A 171 -8.92 4.34 12.32
N GLY A 172 -7.81 3.61 12.29
CA GLY A 172 -6.91 3.56 11.14
C GLY A 172 -5.60 2.84 11.43
N VAL A 173 -4.64 3.02 10.54
CA VAL A 173 -3.28 2.48 10.65
C VAL A 173 -2.29 3.49 10.10
N GLU A 174 -1.21 3.71 10.82
CA GLU A 174 -0.04 4.45 10.37
C GLU A 174 1.02 3.44 9.93
N TRP A 175 1.47 3.55 8.68
CA TRP A 175 2.61 2.81 8.18
C TRP A 175 3.75 3.79 7.88
N ARG A 176 4.89 3.55 8.51
CA ARG A 176 6.11 4.31 8.28
C ARG A 176 7.15 3.39 7.67
N SER A 177 7.64 3.73 6.48
CA SER A 177 8.44 2.83 5.66
C SER A 177 9.62 2.20 6.44
N PRO A 178 9.90 0.89 6.31
CA PRO A 178 11.06 0.25 6.93
C PRO A 178 12.40 0.79 6.41
N GLU A 179 12.38 1.62 5.37
CA GLU A 179 13.56 2.21 4.74
C GLU A 179 13.89 3.61 5.28
N VAL A 180 13.07 4.15 6.21
CA VAL A 180 13.34 5.41 6.91
C VAL A 180 13.66 5.16 8.38
N PHE A 181 14.20 6.19 9.05
CA PHE A 181 14.46 6.10 10.49
C PHE A 181 13.14 5.91 11.26
N GLU A 182 13.16 5.03 12.26
CA GLU A 182 12.00 4.64 13.08
C GLU A 182 10.82 4.11 12.25
N GLY A 183 11.09 3.36 11.18
CA GLY A 183 10.05 2.63 10.44
C GLY A 183 9.22 1.74 11.37
N HIS A 184 7.90 1.77 11.24
CA HIS A 184 6.98 1.04 12.10
C HIS A 184 5.61 0.88 11.45
N LEU A 185 4.77 0.01 12.03
CA LEU A 185 3.33 0.01 11.80
C LEU A 185 2.65 0.24 13.15
N ARG A 186 1.77 1.23 13.22
CA ARG A 186 0.99 1.59 14.40
C ARG A 186 -0.50 1.52 14.10
N LEU A 187 -1.25 0.84 14.95
CA LEU A 187 -2.70 0.82 14.89
C LEU A 187 -3.25 2.03 15.63
N LEU A 188 -4.19 2.73 15.00
CA LEU A 188 -4.82 3.90 15.57
C LEU A 188 -6.17 3.48 16.17
N PRO A 189 -6.40 3.68 17.47
CA PRO A 189 -7.69 3.39 18.08
C PRO A 189 -8.76 4.31 17.49
N ARG A 190 -10.01 3.84 17.45
CA ARG A 190 -11.15 4.67 17.07
C ARG A 190 -11.32 5.73 18.16
N GLU A 191 -11.31 7.01 17.79
CA GLU A 191 -11.52 8.09 18.76
C GLU A 191 -12.88 7.88 19.43
N ALA A 192 -12.88 7.51 20.71
CA ALA A 192 -14.08 7.56 21.52
C ALA A 192 -14.47 9.03 21.63
N GLY A 193 -15.59 9.41 21.03
CA GLY A 193 -16.09 10.79 21.06
C GLY A 193 -15.98 11.34 22.47
N THR A 194 -15.22 12.43 22.62
CA THR A 194 -14.79 13.12 23.86
C THR A 194 -13.43 12.70 24.46
N ALA A 195 -12.34 13.32 24.00
CA ALA A 195 -11.27 13.83 24.88
C ALA A 195 -10.32 14.77 24.10
N SER A 196 -10.67 16.06 24.10
CA SER A 196 -9.69 17.14 23.93
C SER A 196 -8.67 17.04 25.06
N GLY A 197 -7.55 16.34 24.84
CA GLY A 197 -6.47 16.21 25.83
C GLY A 197 -5.60 14.94 25.73
N ALA A 198 -5.64 14.19 24.63
CA ALA A 198 -4.77 13.01 24.49
C ALA A 198 -3.29 13.43 24.57
N ALA A 199 -2.56 12.88 25.55
CA ALA A 199 -1.10 12.97 25.58
C ALA A 199 -0.53 12.46 24.26
N ALA A 200 0.63 13.01 23.84
CA ALA A 200 1.29 12.55 22.63
C ALA A 200 1.44 11.00 22.67
N PRO A 201 1.19 10.30 21.56
CA PRO A 201 1.32 8.85 21.54
C PRO A 201 2.74 8.45 21.99
N PRO A 202 2.88 7.34 22.72
CA PRO A 202 4.19 6.86 23.15
C PRO A 202 5.13 6.65 21.97
N GLN A 203 6.43 6.53 22.22
CA GLN A 203 7.38 6.15 21.17
C GLN A 203 7.00 4.77 20.60
N PRO A 204 7.14 4.53 19.28
CA PRO A 204 6.70 3.28 18.65
C PRO A 204 7.29 2.00 19.27
N ASP A 205 8.48 2.06 19.85
CA ASP A 205 9.15 0.94 20.53
C ASP A 205 8.55 0.64 21.92
N GLN A 206 7.86 1.60 22.53
CA GLN A 206 7.18 1.48 23.83
C GLN A 206 5.66 1.29 23.71
N ASP A 207 5.12 1.48 22.50
CA ASP A 207 3.68 1.45 22.21
C ASP A 207 3.17 0.02 21.90
N PRO A 208 2.33 -0.59 22.74
CA PRO A 208 1.76 -1.92 22.46
C PRO A 208 0.89 -1.97 21.19
N ALA A 209 0.40 -0.82 20.71
CA ALA A 209 -0.34 -0.72 19.45
C ALA A 209 0.58 -0.53 18.23
N ALA A 210 1.90 -0.61 18.40
CA ALA A 210 2.86 -0.53 17.30
C ALA A 210 3.81 -1.73 17.26
N VAL A 211 4.32 -2.02 16.06
CA VAL A 211 5.47 -2.90 15.81
C VAL A 211 6.55 -2.10 15.10
N VAL A 212 7.79 -2.18 15.57
CA VAL A 212 8.91 -1.46 14.94
C VAL A 212 9.61 -2.32 13.89
N PHE A 213 10.00 -1.67 12.81
CA PHE A 213 10.80 -2.28 11.76
C PHE A 213 12.29 -2.15 12.11
N GLY A 214 13.11 -2.91 11.39
CA GLY A 214 14.55 -2.93 11.57
C GLY A 214 15.21 -3.54 10.36
N LEU A 215 16.54 -3.59 10.34
CA LEU A 215 17.27 -4.14 9.20
C LEU A 215 16.82 -5.60 8.92
N GLY A 216 16.17 -5.81 7.78
CA GLY A 216 15.62 -7.11 7.37
C GLY A 216 14.24 -7.47 7.97
N TYR A 217 13.61 -6.57 8.72
CA TYR A 217 12.31 -6.75 9.36
C TYR A 217 11.26 -5.75 8.85
N GLY A 218 9.99 -6.16 8.87
CA GLY A 218 8.87 -5.36 8.38
C GLY A 218 8.97 -4.97 6.91
N PRO A 219 9.45 -5.84 6.00
CA PRO A 219 9.79 -5.43 4.65
C PRO A 219 8.57 -4.91 3.91
N VAL A 220 8.76 -3.91 3.03
CA VAL A 220 7.67 -3.20 2.31
C VAL A 220 6.66 -4.15 1.66
N HIS A 221 7.14 -5.24 1.04
CA HIS A 221 6.31 -6.20 0.33
C HIS A 221 5.39 -7.06 1.22
N GLU A 222 5.54 -7.00 2.55
CA GLU A 222 4.66 -7.66 3.51
C GLU A 222 3.94 -6.63 4.40
N SER A 223 4.67 -5.64 4.92
CA SER A 223 4.12 -4.68 5.89
C SER A 223 3.17 -3.65 5.27
N LEU A 224 3.40 -3.22 4.03
CA LEU A 224 2.49 -2.28 3.37
C LEU A 224 1.19 -2.96 2.90
N PRO A 225 1.20 -4.14 2.24
CA PRO A 225 -0.03 -4.87 1.97
C PRO A 225 -0.84 -5.18 3.23
N PHE A 226 -0.16 -5.49 4.33
CA PHE A 226 -0.78 -5.66 5.64
C PHE A 226 -1.50 -4.38 6.10
N ALA A 227 -0.82 -3.22 6.09
CA ALA A 227 -1.42 -1.96 6.47
C ALA A 227 -2.63 -1.62 5.58
N ALA A 228 -2.52 -1.81 4.27
CA ALA A 228 -3.60 -1.58 3.31
C ALA A 228 -4.84 -2.44 3.61
N ALA A 229 -4.65 -3.73 3.92
CA ALA A 229 -5.75 -4.63 4.25
C ALA A 229 -6.45 -4.23 5.55
N VAL A 230 -5.68 -3.84 6.58
CA VAL A 230 -6.24 -3.34 7.84
C VAL A 230 -7.01 -2.04 7.60
N LEU A 231 -6.44 -1.09 6.86
CA LEU A 231 -7.08 0.19 6.55
C LEU A 231 -8.41 0.01 5.82
N ALA A 232 -8.45 -0.87 4.83
CA ALA A 232 -9.66 -1.18 4.09
C ALA A 232 -10.73 -1.83 4.99
N ALA A 233 -10.33 -2.76 5.87
CA ALA A 233 -11.25 -3.40 6.80
C ALA A 233 -11.82 -2.39 7.81
N VAL A 234 -11.00 -1.46 8.32
CA VAL A 234 -11.42 -0.40 9.25
C VAL A 234 -12.46 0.52 8.61
N ARG A 235 -12.28 0.90 7.35
CA ARG A 235 -13.26 1.74 6.63
C ARG A 235 -14.57 1.01 6.31
N ALA A 236 -14.55 -0.32 6.23
CA ALA A 236 -15.73 -1.13 5.95
C ALA A 236 -16.53 -1.50 7.22
N ALA A 237 -15.98 -1.27 8.42
CA ALA A 237 -16.54 -1.66 9.71
C ALA A 237 -17.18 -0.50 10.48
#